data_AF-A0AAE0WX48-F1
#
_entry.id   AF-A0AAE0WX48-F1
#
_cell.length_a   1.000
_cell.length_b   1.000
_cell.length_c   1.000
_cell.angle_alpha   90.00
_cell.angle_beta   90.00
_cell.angle_gamma   90.00
#
_symmetry.space_group_name_H-M   'P 1'
#
loop_
_entity.id
_entity.type
_entity.pdbx_description
1 polymer ?
#
loop_
_entity_poly.entity_id
_entity_poly.type
_entity_poly.pdbx_seq_one_letter_code
_entity_poly.pdbx_strand_id
1 'polypeptide(L)'
;MPDGSKFDDLGLLALVRSCNSPFKQDWDVEQLIAEVEQNLGTTVVDIPMLYNGSNDYGFHLKLDNRPDVVVRPARGEMNMPKFDGFPLAVQASEVAFEAATYSLLLSQFEIKSSKLLYHRIPKRCEGSGQARSINLVGRRFMVFEQAESQDYVWRSLDQAGECAEIRAALLNFDVLYEFATSWLRERLFEQTPDKLPIGVASTRDFCVGLFTSKIEATIKKIGDMIGWESDRNTVGPRAAAAKISLLKVIPHILPPEDGDKPLIYRLVLEHGDFGTHNMSVKIDSDGTPVVTSLYDWETGCITPALLSDTTISIVSGNLTTADNAVPVVSRVKKGCDGRRACRAC
;
A
#
# COMPACT_ATOMS: atom_id res chain seq x y z
N MET A 1 8.09 29.64 -4.15
CA MET A 1 8.89 30.55 -3.30
C MET A 1 8.36 31.98 -3.41
N PRO A 2 8.67 32.89 -2.46
CA PRO A 2 8.18 34.27 -2.46
C PRO A 2 8.53 35.07 -3.73
N ASP A 3 9.61 34.69 -4.41
CA ASP A 3 10.09 35.23 -5.69
C ASP A 3 9.41 34.60 -6.93
N GLY A 4 8.45 33.69 -6.73
CA GLY A 4 7.76 32.97 -7.81
C GLY A 4 8.49 31.72 -8.33
N SER A 5 9.70 31.42 -7.86
CA SER A 5 10.40 30.18 -8.23
C SER A 5 9.72 28.94 -7.64
N LYS A 6 9.92 27.78 -8.27
CA LYS A 6 9.42 26.50 -7.75
C LYS A 6 10.28 26.11 -6.54
N PHE A 7 9.64 25.59 -5.50
CA PHE A 7 10.35 25.01 -4.36
C PHE A 7 11.16 23.81 -4.84
N ASP A 8 12.38 23.68 -4.35
CA ASP A 8 13.37 22.65 -4.71
C ASP A 8 13.36 21.46 -3.75
N ASP A 9 12.35 21.38 -2.88
CA ASP A 9 12.10 20.28 -1.94
C ASP A 9 13.13 20.18 -0.78
N LEU A 10 13.95 21.22 -0.57
CA LEU A 10 15.02 21.26 0.44
C LEU A 10 14.79 22.31 1.55
N GLY A 11 15.34 22.08 2.74
CA GLY A 11 15.46 23.10 3.79
C GLY A 11 14.13 23.67 4.30
N LEU A 12 13.08 22.85 4.33
CA LEU A 12 11.71 23.29 4.60
C LEU A 12 11.55 23.92 5.98
N LEU A 13 12.27 23.44 7.00
CA LEU A 13 12.13 23.92 8.37
C LEU A 13 12.43 25.42 8.52
N ALA A 14 13.50 25.89 7.88
CA ALA A 14 13.89 27.29 7.94
C ALA A 14 12.84 28.21 7.28
N LEU A 15 12.23 27.74 6.19
CA LEU A 15 11.16 28.45 5.50
C LEU A 15 9.89 28.53 6.35
N VAL A 16 9.51 27.42 6.97
CA VAL A 16 8.32 27.34 7.84
C VAL A 16 8.47 28.27 9.04
N ARG A 17 9.61 28.21 9.76
CA ARG A 17 9.92 29.09 10.91
C ARG A 17 10.00 30.57 10.54
N SER A 18 10.29 30.90 9.29
CA SER A 18 10.32 32.28 8.77
C SER A 18 8.98 32.73 8.18
N CYS A 19 7.89 32.00 8.43
CA CYS A 19 6.56 32.22 7.86
C CYS A 19 6.50 32.23 6.32
N ASN A 20 7.44 31.54 5.67
CA ASN A 20 7.59 31.45 4.21
C ASN A 20 7.34 30.03 3.68
N SER A 21 6.45 29.27 4.34
CA SER A 21 6.13 27.88 3.94
C SER A 21 5.70 27.81 2.46
N PRO A 22 6.33 26.93 1.65
CA PRO A 22 5.96 26.75 0.25
C PRO A 22 4.56 26.16 0.08
N PHE A 23 4.01 25.54 1.12
CA PHE A 23 2.66 24.97 1.15
C PHE A 23 1.57 26.01 1.42
N LYS A 24 1.92 27.26 1.78
CA LYS A 24 0.98 28.37 1.97
C LYS A 24 -0.26 28.01 2.80
N GLN A 25 -1.43 27.89 2.15
CA GLN A 25 -2.74 27.57 2.75
C GLN A 25 -3.19 26.14 2.47
N ASP A 26 -2.29 25.30 1.96
CA ASP A 26 -2.65 23.93 1.61
C ASP A 26 -2.38 22.98 2.78
N TRP A 27 -1.37 23.28 3.62
CA TRP A 27 -0.89 22.44 4.71
C TRP A 27 -0.30 23.27 5.86
N ASP A 28 -0.62 22.89 7.09
CA ASP A 28 0.06 23.36 8.29
C ASP A 28 1.26 22.46 8.63
N VAL A 29 2.46 22.85 8.21
CA VAL A 29 3.70 22.09 8.47
C VAL A 29 4.14 22.22 9.93
N GLU A 30 3.80 23.32 10.61
CA GLU A 30 4.09 23.47 12.04
C GLU A 30 3.29 22.45 12.87
N GLN A 31 2.04 22.18 12.49
CA GLN A 31 1.26 21.12 13.10
C GLN A 31 1.90 19.73 12.90
N LEU A 32 2.48 19.46 11.73
CA LEU A 32 3.20 18.20 11.45
C LEU A 32 4.37 18.04 12.40
N ILE A 33 5.19 19.09 12.52
CA ILE A 33 6.36 19.12 13.39
C ILE A 33 5.93 18.88 14.84
N ALA A 34 4.97 19.66 15.34
CA ALA A 34 4.49 19.56 16.71
C ALA A 34 3.91 18.17 17.03
N GLU A 35 3.19 17.55 16.09
CA GLU A 35 2.65 16.19 16.29
C GLU A 35 3.78 15.16 16.44
N VAL A 36 4.85 15.25 15.63
CA VAL A 36 6.01 14.36 15.74
C VAL A 36 6.76 14.58 17.05
N GLU A 37 7.09 15.83 17.37
CA GLU A 37 7.81 16.19 18.60
C GLU A 37 7.09 15.69 19.85
N GLN A 38 5.76 15.88 19.90
CA GLN A 38 4.92 15.44 21.01
C GLN A 38 4.89 13.90 21.14
N ASN A 39 4.68 13.17 20.04
CA ASN A 39 4.53 11.71 20.10
C ASN A 39 5.86 10.97 20.26
N LEU A 40 6.97 11.57 19.82
CA LEU A 40 8.30 10.98 19.91
C LEU A 40 9.16 11.53 21.06
N GLY A 41 8.73 12.60 21.74
CA GLY A 41 9.47 13.20 22.86
C GLY A 41 10.83 13.75 22.43
N THR A 42 10.88 14.48 21.32
CA THR A 42 12.10 14.93 20.63
C THR A 42 11.85 16.30 19.99
N THR A 43 12.90 16.93 19.47
CA THR A 43 12.82 18.18 18.69
C THR A 43 13.19 17.94 17.23
N VAL A 44 12.42 18.50 16.31
CA VAL A 44 12.79 18.54 14.88
C VAL A 44 13.81 19.66 14.65
N VAL A 45 15.01 19.26 14.24
CA VAL A 45 16.13 20.19 14.03
C VAL A 45 16.32 20.57 12.57
N ASP A 46 15.83 19.75 11.64
CA ASP A 46 15.86 20.04 10.20
C ASP A 46 14.79 19.23 9.44
N ILE A 47 14.43 19.72 8.25
CA ILE A 47 13.63 18.99 7.26
C ILE A 47 14.40 19.04 5.95
N PRO A 48 15.40 18.15 5.78
CA PRO A 48 16.33 18.22 4.66
C PRO A 48 15.66 17.92 3.31
N MET A 49 14.62 17.09 3.28
CA MET A 49 14.04 16.59 2.04
C MET A 49 12.53 16.36 2.12
N LEU A 50 11.84 16.68 1.03
CA LEU A 50 10.44 16.34 0.77
C LEU A 50 10.32 15.37 -0.42
N TYR A 51 9.66 14.24 -0.20
CA TYR A 51 9.28 13.26 -1.21
C TYR A 51 7.85 13.50 -1.70
N ASN A 52 7.67 13.50 -3.02
CA ASN A 52 6.40 13.76 -3.68
C ASN A 52 5.78 12.45 -4.21
N GLY A 53 5.42 11.54 -3.30
CA GLY A 53 4.81 10.23 -3.62
C GLY A 53 3.39 10.32 -4.19
N SER A 54 2.82 9.24 -4.72
CA SER A 54 1.51 9.28 -5.40
C SER A 54 0.33 9.49 -4.46
N ASN A 55 0.30 8.79 -3.33
CA ASN A 55 -0.79 8.81 -2.34
C ASN A 55 -0.42 9.59 -1.07
N ASP A 56 0.85 9.56 -0.69
CA ASP A 56 1.41 10.31 0.44
C ASP A 56 2.49 11.29 -0.01
N TYR A 57 2.70 12.32 0.81
CA TYR A 57 4.00 12.98 0.85
C TYR A 57 4.95 12.21 1.76
N GLY A 58 6.25 12.36 1.59
CA GLY A 58 7.24 11.89 2.56
C GLY A 58 8.05 13.09 3.08
N PHE A 59 8.17 13.25 4.38
CA PHE A 59 9.04 14.27 4.98
C PHE A 59 10.16 13.56 5.71
N HIS A 60 11.41 13.80 5.28
CA HIS A 60 12.57 13.44 6.08
C HIS A 60 12.71 14.50 7.18
N LEU A 61 12.57 14.10 8.44
CA LEU A 61 12.82 14.96 9.60
C LEU A 61 14.09 14.51 10.32
N LYS A 62 15.00 15.46 10.55
CA LYS A 62 16.12 15.25 11.47
C LYS A 62 15.70 15.54 12.88
N LEU A 63 16.07 14.64 13.79
CA LEU A 63 15.70 14.70 15.20
C LEU A 63 16.93 14.97 16.08
N ASP A 64 16.73 15.59 17.23
CA ASP A 64 17.83 16.03 18.11
C ASP A 64 18.54 14.90 18.86
N ASN A 65 17.79 13.87 19.27
CA ASN A 65 18.23 12.90 20.27
C ASN A 65 18.01 11.44 19.85
N ARG A 66 17.69 11.19 18.57
CA ARG A 66 17.34 9.87 18.04
C ARG A 66 17.55 9.80 16.52
N PRO A 67 17.49 8.60 15.90
CA PRO A 67 17.55 8.48 14.46
C PRO A 67 16.50 9.35 13.76
N ASP A 68 16.84 9.82 12.57
CA ASP A 68 15.93 10.56 11.70
C ASP A 68 14.66 9.74 11.43
N VAL A 69 13.60 10.43 10.99
CA VAL A 69 12.33 9.79 10.67
C VAL A 69 11.82 10.21 9.30
N VAL A 70 11.10 9.29 8.67
CA VAL A 70 10.27 9.59 7.49
C VAL A 70 8.82 9.67 7.94
N VAL A 71 8.20 10.80 7.69
CA VAL A 71 6.79 11.05 7.99
C VAL A 71 5.98 11.00 6.70
N ARG A 72 4.94 10.16 6.68
CA ARG A 72 4.04 9.94 5.54
C ARG A 72 2.63 10.46 5.85
N PRO A 73 2.33 11.74 5.57
CA PRO A 73 0.95 12.22 5.59
C PRO A 73 0.26 11.98 4.25
N ALA A 74 -0.98 11.48 4.32
CA ALA A 74 -1.79 11.25 3.14
C ALA A 74 -2.13 12.55 2.40
N ARG A 75 -2.05 12.51 1.06
CA ARG A 75 -2.57 13.57 0.18
C ARG A 75 -4.09 13.69 0.29
N GLY A 76 -4.74 12.54 0.51
CA GLY A 76 -6.16 12.47 0.82
C GLY A 76 -6.50 13.12 2.15
N GLU A 77 -7.59 13.89 2.16
CA GLU A 77 -8.06 14.62 3.34
C GLU A 77 -9.58 14.48 3.45
N MET A 78 -10.05 14.02 4.61
CA MET A 78 -11.45 13.67 4.85
C MET A 78 -12.43 14.85 4.79
N ASN A 79 -11.95 16.08 4.99
CA ASN A 79 -12.76 17.30 5.02
C ASN A 79 -12.66 18.11 3.69
N MET A 80 -12.04 17.57 2.64
CA MET A 80 -11.85 18.26 1.36
C MET A 80 -12.90 17.79 0.34
N PRO A 81 -13.90 18.62 -0.04
CA PRO A 81 -15.02 18.20 -0.88
C PRO A 81 -14.66 17.90 -2.35
N LYS A 82 -13.41 18.16 -2.76
CA LYS A 82 -12.92 17.99 -4.14
C LYS A 82 -11.76 17.01 -4.27
N PHE A 83 -11.36 16.36 -3.18
CA PHE A 83 -10.35 15.31 -3.25
C PHE A 83 -11.06 13.97 -3.42
N ASP A 84 -10.64 13.20 -4.43
CA ASP A 84 -11.08 11.82 -4.66
C ASP A 84 -10.44 10.91 -3.59
N GLY A 85 -10.90 11.07 -2.35
CA GLY A 85 -10.40 10.35 -1.18
C GLY A 85 -11.38 9.31 -0.71
N PHE A 86 -10.87 8.19 -0.19
CA PHE A 86 -11.71 7.15 0.38
C PHE A 86 -12.52 7.64 1.59
N PRO A 87 -13.73 7.09 1.84
CA PRO A 87 -14.50 7.35 3.05
C PRO A 87 -13.71 7.05 4.34
N LEU A 88 -14.08 7.69 5.46
CA LEU A 88 -13.34 7.58 6.73
C LEU A 88 -13.16 6.13 7.18
N ALA A 89 -14.20 5.30 7.06
CA ALA A 89 -14.15 3.90 7.45
C ALA A 89 -13.10 3.11 6.64
N VAL A 90 -12.98 3.40 5.35
CA VAL A 90 -11.99 2.78 4.47
C VAL A 90 -10.59 3.25 4.84
N GLN A 91 -10.40 4.57 5.03
CA GLN A 91 -9.09 5.10 5.46
C GLN A 91 -8.64 4.53 6.82
N ALA A 92 -9.57 4.36 7.75
CA ALA A 92 -9.29 3.80 9.07
C ALA A 92 -8.87 2.32 8.97
N SER A 93 -9.56 1.52 8.16
CA SER A 93 -9.20 0.11 7.92
C SER A 93 -7.84 0.02 7.21
N GLU A 94 -7.56 0.88 6.23
CA GLU A 94 -6.25 0.91 5.54
C GLU A 94 -5.09 1.24 6.49
N VAL A 95 -5.21 2.29 7.31
CA VAL A 95 -4.19 2.63 8.33
C VAL A 95 -3.99 1.49 9.32
N ALA A 96 -5.08 0.88 9.78
CA ALA A 96 -5.02 -0.18 10.77
C ALA A 96 -4.35 -1.44 10.21
N PHE A 97 -4.66 -1.81 8.96
CA PHE A 97 -4.03 -2.94 8.28
C PHE A 97 -2.54 -2.69 8.02
N GLU A 98 -2.17 -1.53 7.48
CA GLU A 98 -0.77 -1.19 7.20
C GLU A 98 0.05 -1.16 8.50
N ALA A 99 -0.45 -0.54 9.57
CA ALA A 99 0.21 -0.55 10.88
C ALA A 99 0.38 -1.97 11.47
N ALA A 100 -0.66 -2.81 11.35
CA ALA A 100 -0.59 -4.21 11.76
C ALA A 100 0.42 -5.00 10.93
N THR A 101 0.54 -4.69 9.64
CA THR A 101 1.50 -5.32 8.72
C THR A 101 2.94 -4.98 9.09
N TYR A 102 3.24 -3.72 9.39
CA TYR A 102 4.56 -3.34 9.91
C TYR A 102 4.90 -4.03 11.23
N SER A 103 3.91 -4.19 12.12
CA SER A 103 4.10 -4.91 13.38
C SER A 103 4.38 -6.40 13.15
N LEU A 104 3.69 -7.02 12.19
CA LEU A 104 3.89 -8.42 11.79
C LEU A 104 5.28 -8.67 11.19
N LEU A 105 5.77 -7.72 10.38
CA LEU A 105 7.02 -7.85 9.63
C LEU A 105 8.25 -7.38 10.41
N LEU A 106 8.08 -6.74 11.57
CA LEU A 106 9.18 -6.12 12.33
C LEU A 106 10.31 -7.10 12.68
N SER A 107 10.00 -8.39 12.89
CA SER A 107 10.99 -9.42 13.21
C SER A 107 11.56 -10.15 11.98
N GLN A 108 11.14 -9.78 10.76
CA GLN A 108 11.51 -10.46 9.53
C GLN A 108 12.67 -9.74 8.85
N PHE A 109 13.88 -10.29 8.97
CA PHE A 109 15.09 -9.64 8.43
C PHE A 109 15.18 -9.69 6.90
N GLU A 110 14.53 -10.68 6.27
CA GLU A 110 14.48 -10.86 4.82
C GLU A 110 13.47 -9.92 4.17
N ILE A 111 12.42 -9.56 4.91
CA ILE A 111 11.38 -8.64 4.46
C ILE A 111 11.71 -7.27 5.05
N LYS A 112 12.48 -6.48 4.30
CA LYS A 112 12.96 -5.16 4.71
C LYS A 112 11.78 -4.23 5.02
N SER A 113 11.34 -4.15 6.27
CA SER A 113 10.26 -3.26 6.70
C SER A 113 10.81 -2.19 7.64
N SER A 114 10.38 -0.93 7.47
CA SER A 114 10.74 0.11 8.43
C SER A 114 9.99 -0.09 9.73
N LYS A 115 10.62 0.33 10.82
CA LYS A 115 9.98 0.38 12.12
C LYS A 115 8.99 1.54 12.17
N LEU A 116 7.71 1.23 12.23
CA LEU A 116 6.65 2.20 12.51
C LEU A 116 6.74 2.65 13.98
N LEU A 117 6.97 3.94 14.19
CA LEU A 117 7.11 4.55 15.52
C LEU A 117 5.78 5.12 16.04
N TYR A 118 4.98 5.68 15.13
CA TYR A 118 3.70 6.30 15.44
C TYR A 118 2.81 6.30 14.21
N HIS A 119 1.50 6.13 14.41
CA HIS A 119 0.51 6.35 13.37
C HIS A 119 -0.77 6.94 13.94
N ARG A 120 -1.51 7.66 13.08
CA ARG A 120 -2.81 8.25 13.41
C ARG A 120 -3.84 7.93 12.33
N ILE A 121 -4.98 7.43 12.79
CA ILE A 121 -6.19 7.32 11.99
C ILE A 121 -6.78 8.72 11.78
N PRO A 122 -7.16 9.11 10.54
CA PRO A 122 -7.76 10.42 10.27
C PRO A 122 -9.05 10.60 11.08
N LYS A 123 -9.35 11.84 11.45
CA LYS A 123 -10.60 12.20 12.14
C LYS A 123 -11.29 13.34 11.43
N ARG A 124 -12.62 13.30 11.41
CA ARG A 124 -13.42 14.41 10.89
C ARG A 124 -13.27 15.61 11.83
N CYS A 125 -13.03 16.79 11.28
CA CYS A 125 -13.03 18.02 12.05
C CYS A 125 -14.46 18.55 12.13
N GLU A 126 -15.06 18.54 13.32
CA GLU A 126 -16.36 19.17 13.53
C GLU A 126 -16.23 20.69 13.41
N GLY A 127 -17.10 21.32 12.62
CA GLY A 127 -17.19 22.79 12.52
C GLY A 127 -16.35 23.45 11.42
N SER A 128 -15.52 22.72 10.66
CA SER A 128 -14.84 23.30 9.49
C SER A 128 -15.80 23.34 8.29
N GLY A 129 -16.70 24.34 8.25
CA GLY A 129 -17.51 24.66 7.06
C GLY A 129 -16.68 25.17 5.87
N GLN A 130 -15.34 25.10 5.93
CA GLN A 130 -14.43 25.49 4.87
C GLN A 130 -14.17 24.34 3.91
N ALA A 131 -14.15 24.66 2.62
CA ALA A 131 -13.93 23.71 1.52
C ALA A 131 -12.49 23.12 1.45
N ARG A 132 -11.59 23.48 2.37
CA ARG A 132 -10.22 22.97 2.48
C ARG A 132 -9.70 23.24 3.89
N SER A 133 -9.53 22.20 4.69
CA SER A 133 -8.89 22.31 6.01
C SER A 133 -7.37 22.28 5.83
N ILE A 134 -6.67 23.26 6.38
CA ILE A 134 -5.19 23.27 6.47
C ILE A 134 -4.66 22.28 7.50
N ASN A 135 -5.53 21.86 8.42
CA ASN A 135 -5.23 20.98 9.54
C ASN A 135 -5.03 19.53 9.06
N LEU A 136 -4.04 18.85 9.64
CA LEU A 136 -3.61 17.48 9.34
C LEU A 136 -4.47 16.39 9.98
N VAL A 137 -5.36 16.74 10.91
CA VAL A 137 -6.21 15.78 11.66
C VAL A 137 -7.08 14.93 10.72
N GLY A 138 -7.54 15.51 9.60
CA GLY A 138 -8.32 14.80 8.59
C GLY A 138 -7.52 13.89 7.66
N ARG A 139 -6.20 13.83 7.83
CA ARG A 139 -5.27 13.02 7.01
C ARG A 139 -4.76 11.84 7.81
N ARG A 140 -4.49 10.72 7.14
CA ARG A 140 -3.70 9.64 7.74
C ARG A 140 -2.28 10.12 7.93
N PHE A 141 -1.62 9.56 8.93
CA PHE A 141 -0.29 9.98 9.31
C PHE A 141 0.48 8.79 9.84
N MET A 142 1.67 8.55 9.31
CA MET A 142 2.57 7.50 9.77
C MET A 142 3.99 8.05 9.91
N VAL A 143 4.70 7.60 10.93
CA VAL A 143 6.07 8.01 11.24
C VAL A 143 6.93 6.79 11.37
N PHE A 144 7.94 6.70 10.52
CA PHE A 144 8.87 5.58 10.44
C PHE A 144 10.25 6.01 10.90
N GLU A 145 10.94 5.13 11.60
CA GLU A 145 12.39 5.26 11.79
C GLU A 145 13.06 5.20 10.42
N GLN A 146 13.87 6.20 10.08
CA GLN A 146 14.58 6.23 8.82
C GLN A 146 15.81 5.34 8.93
N ALA A 147 15.86 4.30 8.09
CA ALA A 147 17.11 3.62 7.82
C ALA A 147 18.05 4.57 7.06
N GLU A 148 19.35 4.56 7.37
CA GLU A 148 20.37 5.31 6.63
C GLU A 148 20.16 5.09 5.13
N SER A 149 19.77 6.13 4.42
CA SER A 149 19.40 6.07 3.00
C SER A 149 19.99 7.25 2.24
N GLN A 150 20.19 7.05 0.94
CA GLN A 150 20.57 8.11 0.01
C GLN A 150 19.52 8.20 -1.10
N ASP A 151 19.28 9.41 -1.59
CA ASP A 151 18.23 9.65 -2.58
C ASP A 151 18.57 9.09 -3.97
N TYR A 152 17.53 8.73 -4.72
CA TYR A 152 17.56 8.53 -6.19
C TYR A 152 18.62 7.56 -6.73
N VAL A 153 18.76 6.40 -6.09
CA VAL A 153 19.75 5.38 -6.47
C VAL A 153 19.21 4.40 -7.54
N TRP A 154 17.90 4.34 -7.78
CA TRP A 154 17.32 3.43 -8.78
C TRP A 154 17.67 3.84 -10.21
N ARG A 155 18.81 3.33 -10.73
CA ARG A 155 19.29 3.64 -12.08
C ARG A 155 19.59 2.40 -12.94
N SER A 156 19.56 1.17 -12.41
CA SER A 156 19.95 -0.02 -13.18
C SER A 156 19.16 -1.29 -12.86
N LEU A 157 19.21 -2.25 -13.79
CA LEU A 157 18.56 -3.56 -13.72
C LEU A 157 19.19 -4.50 -12.67
N ASP A 158 20.42 -4.24 -12.22
CA ASP A 158 21.13 -5.08 -11.24
C ASP A 158 20.45 -5.06 -9.85
N GLN A 159 19.60 -4.06 -9.60
CA GLN A 159 18.79 -3.93 -8.38
C GLN A 159 17.55 -4.84 -8.36
N ALA A 160 17.26 -5.55 -9.46
CA ALA A 160 16.14 -6.48 -9.53
C ALA A 160 16.32 -7.72 -8.62
N GLY A 161 17.57 -8.11 -8.34
CA GLY A 161 17.89 -9.28 -7.53
C GLY A 161 17.33 -9.16 -6.12
N GLU A 162 17.67 -8.08 -5.42
CA GLU A 162 17.20 -7.88 -4.04
C GLU A 162 15.68 -7.67 -3.95
N CYS A 163 15.07 -6.97 -4.92
CA CYS A 163 13.60 -6.91 -5.00
C CYS A 163 12.97 -8.29 -5.14
N ALA A 164 13.56 -9.16 -5.97
CA ALA A 164 13.08 -10.53 -6.15
C ALA A 164 13.29 -11.37 -4.88
N GLU A 165 14.38 -11.16 -4.14
CA GLU A 165 14.62 -11.79 -2.84
C GLU A 165 13.59 -11.37 -1.80
N ILE A 166 13.31 -10.07 -1.67
CA ILE A 166 12.25 -9.57 -0.78
C ILE A 166 10.88 -10.12 -1.21
N ARG A 167 10.61 -10.17 -2.51
CA ARG A 167 9.37 -10.73 -3.05
C ARG A 167 9.24 -12.22 -2.73
N ALA A 168 10.31 -12.98 -2.88
CA ALA A 168 10.35 -14.39 -2.53
C ALA A 168 10.19 -14.60 -1.02
N ALA A 169 10.79 -13.74 -0.19
CA ALA A 169 10.63 -13.76 1.25
C ALA A 169 9.18 -13.48 1.65
N LEU A 170 8.53 -12.48 1.06
CA LEU A 170 7.10 -12.20 1.24
C LEU A 170 6.21 -13.36 0.81
N LEU A 171 6.52 -13.94 -0.35
CA LEU A 171 5.82 -15.11 -0.82
C LEU A 171 5.96 -16.22 0.21
N ASN A 172 7.16 -16.56 0.67
CA ASN A 172 7.41 -17.67 1.61
C ASN A 172 7.05 -17.39 3.07
N PHE A 173 6.71 -16.15 3.41
CA PHE A 173 6.33 -15.77 4.76
C PHE A 173 5.09 -16.52 5.23
N ASP A 174 5.19 -17.15 6.40
CA ASP A 174 4.07 -17.85 7.03
C ASP A 174 3.20 -16.84 7.78
N VAL A 175 2.07 -16.47 7.18
CA VAL A 175 1.14 -15.51 7.77
C VAL A 175 0.48 -16.13 8.99
N LEU A 176 0.65 -15.50 10.15
CA LEU A 176 0.03 -15.93 11.39
C LEU A 176 -1.49 -16.10 11.22
N TYR A 177 -2.03 -17.22 11.70
CA TYR A 177 -3.45 -17.53 11.62
C TYR A 177 -4.34 -16.40 12.16
N GLU A 178 -3.97 -15.82 13.30
CA GLU A 178 -4.69 -14.70 13.93
C GLU A 178 -4.69 -13.44 13.04
N PHE A 179 -3.58 -13.19 12.34
CA PHE A 179 -3.50 -12.10 11.37
C PHE A 179 -4.39 -12.37 10.16
N ALA A 180 -4.33 -13.58 9.60
CA ALA A 180 -5.13 -13.97 8.45
C ALA A 180 -6.65 -13.91 8.75
N THR A 181 -7.06 -14.43 9.90
CA THR A 181 -8.46 -14.40 10.35
C THR A 181 -9.00 -13.00 10.60
N SER A 182 -8.16 -12.10 11.11
CA SER A 182 -8.53 -10.70 11.36
C SER A 182 -8.71 -9.92 10.06
N TRP A 183 -7.82 -10.13 9.09
CA TRP A 183 -7.69 -9.22 7.96
C TRP A 183 -8.20 -9.76 6.62
N LEU A 184 -8.23 -11.08 6.39
CA LEU A 184 -8.53 -11.64 5.07
C LEU A 184 -9.83 -11.10 4.49
N ARG A 185 -10.92 -11.08 5.26
CA ARG A 185 -12.21 -10.56 4.78
C ARG A 185 -12.20 -9.04 4.55
N GLU A 186 -11.59 -8.28 5.47
CA GLU A 186 -11.51 -6.82 5.36
C GLU A 186 -10.68 -6.38 4.16
N ARG A 187 -9.70 -7.19 3.77
CA ARG A 187 -8.79 -6.92 2.66
C ARG A 187 -9.21 -7.59 1.34
N LEU A 188 -10.40 -8.18 1.28
CA LEU A 188 -11.01 -8.48 0.00
C LEU A 188 -11.41 -7.16 -0.66
N PHE A 189 -11.07 -6.98 -1.94
CA PHE A 189 -11.51 -5.83 -2.74
C PHE A 189 -13.03 -5.65 -2.73
N GLU A 190 -13.53 -4.52 -3.21
CA GLU A 190 -14.95 -4.14 -3.17
C GLU A 190 -15.94 -5.26 -3.51
N GLN A 191 -17.16 -5.16 -2.95
CA GLN A 191 -18.16 -6.22 -2.96
C GLN A 191 -17.65 -7.48 -2.23
N THR A 192 -17.51 -7.36 -0.92
CA THR A 192 -17.07 -8.43 -0.01
C THR A 192 -18.27 -9.20 0.55
N PRO A 193 -18.11 -10.50 0.86
CA PRO A 193 -19.16 -11.25 1.54
C PRO A 193 -19.34 -10.77 2.98
N ASP A 194 -20.57 -10.83 3.51
CA ASP A 194 -20.86 -10.42 4.90
C ASP A 194 -20.10 -11.27 5.93
N LYS A 195 -19.83 -12.53 5.60
CA LYS A 195 -19.05 -13.48 6.41
C LYS A 195 -18.34 -14.47 5.50
N LEU A 196 -17.23 -15.02 5.99
CA LEU A 196 -16.60 -16.16 5.33
C LEU A 196 -17.44 -17.42 5.55
N PRO A 197 -17.52 -18.33 4.56
CA PRO A 197 -18.43 -19.48 4.61
C PRO A 197 -17.95 -20.57 5.58
N ILE A 198 -16.63 -20.68 5.76
CA ILE A 198 -15.96 -21.58 6.71
C ILE A 198 -14.80 -20.84 7.38
N GLY A 199 -14.22 -21.43 8.42
CA GLY A 199 -13.04 -20.86 9.08
C GLY A 199 -11.87 -20.70 8.11
N VAL A 200 -11.08 -19.64 8.30
CA VAL A 200 -9.89 -19.36 7.49
C VAL A 200 -8.94 -20.55 7.57
N ALA A 201 -8.53 -21.09 6.43
CA ALA A 201 -7.64 -22.23 6.39
C ALA A 201 -6.86 -22.29 5.07
N SER A 202 -5.65 -22.82 5.12
CA SER A 202 -4.79 -23.05 3.95
C SER A 202 -5.20 -24.32 3.19
N THR A 203 -6.48 -24.43 2.84
CA THR A 203 -7.07 -25.62 2.19
C THR A 203 -7.79 -25.23 0.91
N ARG A 204 -7.91 -26.21 0.02
CA ARG A 204 -8.69 -26.14 -1.20
C ARG A 204 -10.16 -25.84 -0.90
N ASP A 205 -10.74 -26.50 0.10
CA ASP A 205 -12.14 -26.32 0.45
C ASP A 205 -12.42 -24.88 0.93
N PHE A 206 -11.49 -24.30 1.70
CA PHE A 206 -11.55 -22.89 2.04
C PHE A 206 -11.47 -22.00 0.80
N CYS A 207 -10.53 -22.25 -0.11
CA CYS A 207 -10.39 -21.45 -1.34
C CYS A 207 -11.63 -21.55 -2.24
N VAL A 208 -12.21 -22.75 -2.39
CA VAL A 208 -13.50 -22.96 -3.11
C VAL A 208 -14.59 -22.11 -2.46
N GLY A 209 -14.70 -22.15 -1.13
CA GLY A 209 -15.68 -21.35 -0.38
C GLY A 209 -15.46 -19.85 -0.54
N LEU A 210 -14.21 -19.39 -0.45
CA LEU A 210 -13.82 -17.99 -0.61
C LEU A 210 -14.21 -17.46 -1.98
N PHE A 211 -13.85 -18.16 -3.07
CA PHE A 211 -14.18 -17.74 -4.43
C PHE A 211 -15.68 -17.77 -4.71
N THR A 212 -16.36 -18.80 -4.21
CA THR A 212 -17.82 -18.89 -4.28
C THR A 212 -18.47 -17.66 -3.63
N SER A 213 -18.07 -17.34 -2.39
CA SER A 213 -18.61 -16.21 -1.65
C SER A 213 -18.28 -14.87 -2.31
N LYS A 214 -17.09 -14.74 -2.89
CA LYS A 214 -16.68 -13.53 -3.62
C LYS A 214 -17.52 -13.32 -4.88
N ILE A 215 -17.75 -14.36 -5.68
CA ILE A 215 -18.63 -14.27 -6.85
C ILE A 215 -20.05 -13.91 -6.45
N GLU A 216 -20.57 -14.49 -5.36
CA GLU A 216 -21.92 -14.19 -4.88
C GLU A 216 -22.06 -12.75 -4.40
N ALA A 217 -21.02 -12.20 -3.75
CA ALA A 217 -20.98 -10.82 -3.32
C ALA A 217 -20.86 -9.83 -4.49
N THR A 218 -20.06 -10.16 -5.50
CA THR A 218 -19.81 -9.32 -6.68
C THR A 218 -20.96 -9.37 -7.70
N ILE A 219 -21.47 -10.56 -8.03
CA ILE A 219 -22.57 -10.76 -8.98
C ILE A 219 -23.83 -11.14 -8.21
N LYS A 220 -24.66 -10.15 -7.88
CA LYS A 220 -25.89 -10.35 -7.10
C LYS A 220 -27.07 -10.76 -8.00
N LYS A 221 -28.28 -10.24 -7.76
CA LYS A 221 -29.46 -10.52 -8.59
C LYS A 221 -29.51 -9.59 -9.79
N ILE A 222 -30.26 -9.97 -10.83
CA ILE A 222 -30.49 -9.11 -11.98
C ILE A 222 -31.08 -7.77 -11.50
N GLY A 223 -30.50 -6.67 -11.97
CA GLY A 223 -30.86 -5.31 -11.55
C GLY A 223 -30.08 -4.77 -10.35
N ASP A 224 -29.38 -5.62 -9.59
CA ASP A 224 -28.48 -5.16 -8.54
C ASP A 224 -27.20 -4.57 -9.15
N MET A 225 -26.51 -3.71 -8.41
CA MET A 225 -25.22 -3.14 -8.81
C MET A 225 -24.13 -4.22 -8.99
N ILE A 226 -23.26 -4.04 -9.97
CA ILE A 226 -22.06 -4.86 -10.22
C ILE A 226 -20.86 -3.97 -10.55
N GLY A 227 -19.68 -4.32 -10.04
CA GLY A 227 -18.44 -3.55 -10.25
C GLY A 227 -18.42 -2.26 -9.43
N TRP A 228 -17.65 -1.28 -9.90
CA TRP A 228 -17.45 -0.01 -9.21
C TRP A 228 -18.72 0.85 -9.19
N GLU A 229 -18.99 1.50 -8.06
CA GLU A 229 -20.17 2.36 -7.89
C GLU A 229 -20.22 3.51 -8.91
N SER A 230 -19.05 4.03 -9.29
CA SER A 230 -18.88 5.10 -10.27
C SER A 230 -19.33 4.70 -11.68
N ASP A 231 -19.24 3.42 -12.03
CA ASP A 231 -19.60 2.93 -13.36
C ASP A 231 -21.12 2.76 -13.53
N ARG A 232 -21.88 2.75 -12.42
CA ARG A 232 -23.35 2.57 -12.40
C ARG A 232 -23.84 1.33 -13.17
N ASN A 233 -23.01 0.29 -13.22
CA ASN A 233 -23.36 -0.96 -13.88
C ASN A 233 -24.30 -1.79 -13.02
N THR A 234 -25.19 -2.54 -13.67
CA THR A 234 -26.08 -3.49 -13.01
C THR A 234 -25.94 -4.89 -13.61
N VAL A 235 -26.27 -5.90 -12.81
CA VAL A 235 -26.26 -7.30 -13.24
C VAL A 235 -27.35 -7.49 -14.31
N GLY A 236 -26.92 -7.71 -15.55
CA GLY A 236 -27.79 -8.15 -16.64
C GLY A 236 -27.89 -9.68 -16.73
N PRO A 237 -28.73 -10.20 -17.66
CA PRO A 237 -28.89 -11.65 -17.87
C PRO A 237 -27.58 -12.38 -18.18
N ARG A 238 -26.65 -11.72 -18.90
CA ARG A 238 -25.32 -12.28 -19.22
C ARG A 238 -24.46 -12.47 -17.97
N ALA A 239 -24.41 -11.49 -17.09
CA ALA A 239 -23.66 -11.58 -15.84
C ALA A 239 -24.27 -12.65 -14.91
N ALA A 240 -25.60 -12.70 -14.83
CA ALA A 240 -26.29 -13.75 -14.07
C ALA A 240 -26.01 -15.16 -14.62
N ALA A 241 -26.01 -15.34 -15.95
CA ALA A 241 -25.62 -16.61 -16.57
C ALA A 241 -24.14 -16.94 -16.32
N ALA A 242 -23.25 -15.95 -16.40
CA ALA A 242 -21.83 -16.12 -16.11
C ALA A 242 -21.60 -16.56 -14.66
N LYS A 243 -22.31 -15.99 -13.69
CA LYS A 243 -22.28 -16.41 -12.28
C LYS A 243 -22.54 -17.91 -12.15
N ILE A 244 -23.60 -18.44 -12.77
CA ILE A 244 -23.94 -19.87 -12.71
C ILE A 244 -22.81 -20.73 -13.26
N SER A 245 -22.20 -20.32 -14.38
CA SER A 245 -21.06 -21.04 -14.97
C SER A 245 -19.82 -20.99 -14.09
N LEU A 246 -19.50 -19.82 -13.52
CA LEU A 246 -18.34 -19.63 -12.64
C LEU A 246 -18.47 -20.49 -11.36
N LEU A 247 -19.65 -20.49 -10.73
CA LEU A 247 -19.91 -21.29 -9.54
C LEU A 247 -19.77 -22.79 -9.80
N LYS A 248 -20.16 -23.26 -11.00
CA LYS A 248 -19.97 -24.65 -11.39
C LYS A 248 -18.51 -25.00 -11.67
N VAL A 249 -17.73 -24.06 -12.22
CA VAL A 249 -16.36 -24.35 -12.67
C VAL A 249 -15.32 -24.27 -11.56
N ILE A 250 -15.52 -23.44 -10.52
CA ILE A 250 -14.55 -23.25 -9.43
C ILE A 250 -14.01 -24.58 -8.86
N PRO A 251 -14.88 -25.54 -8.46
CA PRO A 251 -14.41 -26.80 -7.87
C PRO A 251 -13.68 -27.70 -8.88
N HIS A 252 -13.63 -27.35 -10.16
CA HIS A 252 -12.95 -28.12 -11.19
C HIS A 252 -11.66 -27.47 -11.70
N ILE A 253 -11.53 -26.14 -11.57
CA ILE A 253 -10.31 -25.42 -11.96
C ILE A 253 -9.28 -25.35 -10.84
N LEU A 254 -9.71 -25.46 -9.57
CA LEU A 254 -8.78 -25.49 -8.43
C LEU A 254 -8.11 -26.87 -8.32
N PRO A 255 -6.77 -26.93 -8.34
CA PRO A 255 -6.03 -28.19 -8.28
C PRO A 255 -6.44 -29.07 -7.09
N PRO A 256 -6.50 -30.41 -7.21
CA PRO A 256 -6.74 -31.28 -6.06
C PRO A 256 -5.62 -31.14 -5.01
N GLU A 257 -5.93 -31.52 -3.77
CA GLU A 257 -4.95 -31.62 -2.68
C GLU A 257 -4.26 -33.00 -2.76
N ASP A 258 -3.20 -33.12 -3.54
CA ASP A 258 -2.37 -34.32 -3.65
C ASP A 258 -0.87 -33.95 -3.67
N GLY A 259 -0.08 -34.54 -2.76
CA GLY A 259 1.37 -34.30 -2.66
C GLY A 259 1.75 -32.94 -2.04
N ASP A 260 2.79 -32.27 -2.57
CA ASP A 260 3.33 -30.96 -2.13
C ASP A 260 2.39 -29.75 -2.36
N LYS A 261 1.13 -29.99 -2.73
CA LYS A 261 0.11 -28.99 -3.06
C LYS A 261 -0.52 -28.20 -1.89
N PRO A 262 -0.36 -28.53 -0.58
CA PRO A 262 -0.74 -27.60 0.50
C PRO A 262 -0.09 -26.22 0.35
N LEU A 263 1.05 -26.14 -0.36
CA LEU A 263 1.78 -24.90 -0.61
C LEU A 263 1.05 -23.89 -1.50
N ILE A 264 0.15 -24.31 -2.40
CA ILE A 264 -0.54 -23.35 -3.30
C ILE A 264 -1.76 -22.72 -2.65
N TYR A 265 -2.33 -23.37 -1.63
CA TYR A 265 -3.50 -22.88 -0.89
C TYR A 265 -3.15 -22.13 0.39
N ARG A 266 -1.87 -22.13 0.78
CA ARG A 266 -1.42 -21.31 1.89
C ARG A 266 -1.72 -19.85 1.65
N LEU A 267 -2.06 -19.15 2.71
CA LEU A 267 -2.33 -17.72 2.66
C LEU A 267 -1.01 -16.95 2.73
N VAL A 268 -0.88 -15.96 1.86
CA VAL A 268 0.32 -15.14 1.73
C VAL A 268 -0.02 -13.68 1.92
N LEU A 269 0.93 -12.92 2.45
CA LEU A 269 0.85 -11.48 2.51
C LEU A 269 1.26 -10.92 1.16
N GLU A 270 0.31 -10.32 0.47
CA GLU A 270 0.49 -9.69 -0.83
C GLU A 270 0.61 -8.17 -0.65
N HIS A 271 1.55 -7.54 -1.35
CA HIS A 271 1.77 -6.10 -1.22
C HIS A 271 0.76 -5.29 -2.04
N GLY A 272 0.25 -5.83 -3.15
CA GLY A 272 -0.73 -5.17 -4.03
C GLY A 272 -0.16 -4.09 -4.97
N ASP A 273 0.99 -3.52 -4.62
CA ASP A 273 1.76 -2.58 -5.46
C ASP A 273 3.27 -2.74 -5.21
N PHE A 274 3.78 -3.95 -5.45
CA PHE A 274 5.19 -4.24 -5.21
C PHE A 274 6.06 -3.59 -6.28
N GLY A 275 6.71 -2.48 -5.94
CA GLY A 275 7.56 -1.75 -6.88
C GLY A 275 8.63 -0.89 -6.22
N THR A 276 9.62 -0.51 -7.02
CA THR A 276 10.78 0.28 -6.55
C THR A 276 10.38 1.66 -6.02
N HIS A 277 9.23 2.18 -6.43
CA HIS A 277 8.67 3.44 -5.94
C HIS A 277 8.19 3.37 -4.49
N ASN A 278 7.99 2.16 -3.96
CA ASN A 278 7.58 1.89 -2.60
C ASN A 278 8.76 1.46 -1.71
N MET A 279 10.00 1.67 -2.16
CA MET A 279 11.20 1.23 -1.43
C MET A 279 12.18 2.38 -1.17
N SER A 280 12.81 2.38 0.00
CA SER A 280 14.00 3.18 0.28
C SER A 280 15.28 2.38 0.01
N VAL A 281 16.30 3.06 -0.51
CA VAL A 281 17.58 2.46 -0.89
C VAL A 281 18.73 3.27 -0.32
N LYS A 282 19.85 2.59 -0.06
CA LYS A 282 21.13 3.21 0.21
C LYS A 282 22.21 2.65 -0.71
N ILE A 283 23.28 3.41 -0.92
CA ILE A 283 24.52 2.86 -1.45
C ILE A 283 25.31 2.29 -0.28
N ASP A 284 25.69 1.01 -0.36
CA ASP A 284 26.56 0.38 0.61
C ASP A 284 28.04 0.76 0.43
N SER A 285 28.92 0.19 1.24
CA SER A 285 30.36 0.47 1.19
C SER A 285 31.02 0.09 -0.14
N ASP A 286 30.42 -0.85 -0.88
CA ASP A 286 30.96 -1.39 -2.12
C ASP A 286 30.41 -0.64 -3.35
N GLY A 287 29.61 0.41 -3.12
CA GLY A 287 28.95 1.16 -4.18
C GLY A 287 27.68 0.50 -4.69
N THR A 288 27.19 -0.56 -4.03
CA THR A 288 26.03 -1.33 -4.44
C THR A 288 24.77 -0.75 -3.80
N PRO A 289 23.70 -0.54 -4.59
CA PRO A 289 22.39 -0.18 -4.06
C PRO A 289 21.77 -1.32 -3.25
N VAL A 290 21.35 -1.02 -2.01
CA VAL A 290 20.70 -1.98 -1.10
C VAL A 290 19.37 -1.42 -0.61
N VAL A 291 18.31 -2.22 -0.70
CA VAL A 291 16.98 -1.91 -0.19
C VAL A 291 17.01 -1.89 1.33
N THR A 292 16.63 -0.76 1.91
CA THR A 292 16.60 -0.61 3.35
C THR A 292 15.21 -0.79 3.92
N SER A 293 14.17 -0.47 3.15
CA SER A 293 12.78 -0.62 3.60
C SER A 293 11.77 -0.63 2.46
N LEU A 294 10.66 -1.31 2.68
CA LEU A 294 9.46 -1.41 1.85
C LEU A 294 8.28 -0.74 2.57
N TYR A 295 7.52 0.05 1.82
CA TYR A 295 6.43 0.88 2.32
C TYR A 295 5.14 0.70 1.50
N ASP A 296 4.07 1.35 1.94
CA ASP A 296 2.82 1.49 1.18
C ASP A 296 1.98 0.20 1.10
N TRP A 297 1.69 -0.37 2.27
CA TRP A 297 0.83 -1.54 2.41
C TRP A 297 -0.67 -1.22 2.30
N GLU A 298 -1.04 -0.01 1.86
CA GLU A 298 -2.44 0.42 1.75
C GLU A 298 -3.26 -0.44 0.78
N THR A 299 -2.62 -1.02 -0.25
CA THR A 299 -3.21 -1.97 -1.20
C THR A 299 -2.90 -3.42 -0.86
N GLY A 300 -2.16 -3.66 0.23
CA GLY A 300 -1.78 -5.00 0.66
C GLY A 300 -2.98 -5.84 1.06
N CYS A 301 -2.89 -7.14 0.85
CA CYS A 301 -3.97 -8.07 1.14
C CYS A 301 -3.45 -9.45 1.55
N ILE A 302 -4.37 -10.33 1.92
CA ILE A 302 -4.07 -11.74 2.18
C ILE A 302 -4.78 -12.56 1.11
N THR A 303 -4.02 -13.37 0.38
CA THR A 303 -4.53 -14.15 -0.74
C THR A 303 -3.95 -15.57 -0.71
N PRO A 304 -4.64 -16.59 -1.25
CA PRO A 304 -4.01 -17.88 -1.49
C PRO A 304 -2.79 -17.71 -2.41
N ALA A 305 -1.70 -18.44 -2.14
CA ALA A 305 -0.45 -18.36 -2.92
C ALA A 305 -0.67 -18.56 -4.43
N LEU A 306 -1.65 -19.38 -4.82
CA LEU A 306 -2.08 -19.58 -6.21
C LEU A 306 -2.44 -18.27 -6.95
N LEU A 307 -2.89 -17.24 -6.22
CA LEU A 307 -3.30 -15.94 -6.75
C LEU A 307 -2.29 -14.82 -6.50
N SER A 308 -1.15 -15.11 -5.89
CA SER A 308 -0.14 -14.10 -5.60
C SER A 308 0.52 -13.61 -6.90
N ASP A 309 0.68 -12.29 -7.02
CA ASP A 309 1.24 -11.67 -8.23
C ASP A 309 2.76 -11.66 -8.16
N THR A 310 3.45 -12.40 -9.02
CA THR A 310 4.93 -12.42 -9.00
C THR A 310 5.57 -11.23 -9.70
N THR A 311 4.79 -10.26 -10.17
CA THR A 311 5.25 -9.07 -10.90
C THR A 311 5.92 -8.05 -9.98
N ILE A 312 6.98 -7.39 -10.49
CA ILE A 312 7.64 -6.26 -9.84
C ILE A 312 7.55 -5.03 -10.75
N SER A 313 6.97 -3.95 -10.24
CA SER A 313 6.93 -2.66 -10.94
C SER A 313 8.27 -1.94 -10.83
N ILE A 314 8.87 -1.56 -11.97
CA ILE A 314 10.11 -0.78 -12.03
C ILE A 314 9.89 0.50 -12.85
N VAL A 315 10.73 1.52 -12.64
CA VAL A 315 10.58 2.83 -13.32
C VAL A 315 10.51 2.73 -14.86
N SER A 316 11.07 1.67 -15.45
CA SER A 316 11.10 1.46 -16.91
C SER A 316 10.06 0.47 -17.46
N GLY A 317 9.21 -0.13 -16.62
CA GLY A 317 8.27 -1.18 -17.01
C GLY A 317 7.93 -2.14 -15.87
N ASN A 318 7.58 -3.38 -16.19
CA ASN A 318 7.38 -4.44 -15.20
C ASN A 318 8.40 -5.55 -15.41
N LEU A 319 9.01 -6.01 -14.34
CA LEU A 319 9.80 -7.24 -14.31
C LEU A 319 8.86 -8.40 -13.97
N THR A 320 8.86 -9.42 -14.83
CA THR A 320 8.04 -10.63 -14.69
C THR A 320 8.92 -11.87 -14.92
N THR A 321 8.37 -13.05 -14.71
CA THR A 321 8.99 -14.31 -15.11
C THR A 321 8.41 -14.80 -16.44
N ALA A 322 9.26 -15.27 -17.35
CA ALA A 322 8.82 -16.06 -18.51
C ALA A 322 8.37 -17.47 -18.08
N ASP A 323 7.81 -18.24 -19.01
CA ASP A 323 7.35 -19.63 -18.80
C ASP A 323 8.45 -20.57 -18.27
N ASN A 324 9.72 -20.21 -18.43
CA ASN A 324 10.89 -20.94 -17.91
C ASN A 324 11.50 -20.30 -16.65
N ALA A 325 10.76 -19.43 -15.95
CA ALA A 325 11.19 -18.67 -14.79
C ALA A 325 12.36 -17.69 -15.03
N VAL A 326 12.74 -17.44 -16.29
CA VAL A 326 13.77 -16.43 -16.61
C VAL A 326 13.18 -15.03 -16.42
N PRO A 327 13.92 -14.07 -15.83
CA PRO A 327 13.46 -12.69 -15.68
C PRO A 327 13.24 -12.02 -17.05
N VAL A 328 12.11 -11.36 -17.21
CA VAL A 328 11.76 -10.60 -18.43
C VAL A 328 11.27 -9.21 -18.05
N VAL A 329 11.73 -8.20 -18.79
CA VAL A 329 11.25 -6.81 -18.65
C VAL A 329 10.21 -6.53 -19.72
N SER A 330 8.97 -6.29 -19.31
CA SER A 330 7.93 -5.75 -20.18
C SER A 330 7.91 -4.22 -20.07
N ARG A 331 8.23 -3.52 -21.17
CA ARG A 331 8.23 -2.04 -21.17
C ARG A 331 6.82 -1.52 -21.41
N VAL A 332 6.36 -0.61 -20.55
CA VAL A 332 5.10 0.10 -20.78
C VAL A 332 5.31 1.10 -21.93
N LYS A 333 4.50 0.99 -23.00
CA LYS A 333 4.54 1.98 -24.09
C LYS A 333 4.18 3.37 -23.53
N LYS A 334 5.03 4.37 -23.79
CA LYS A 334 4.75 5.78 -23.48
C LYS A 334 3.35 6.16 -23.98
N GLY A 335 2.44 6.50 -23.05
CA GLY A 335 1.06 6.88 -23.36
C GLY A 335 -0.02 6.02 -22.69
N CYS A 336 0.34 4.87 -22.12
CA CYS A 336 -0.57 4.11 -21.25
C CYS A 336 -0.29 4.49 -19.79
N ASP A 337 -1.16 5.31 -19.21
CA ASP A 337 -1.17 5.60 -17.78
C ASP A 337 -1.30 4.26 -17.02
N GLY A 338 -0.30 3.91 -16.20
CA GLY A 338 -0.15 2.61 -15.51
C GLY A 338 -1.26 2.27 -14.50
N ARG A 339 -2.31 3.08 -14.40
CA ARG A 339 -3.42 2.95 -13.44
C ARG A 339 -4.32 1.72 -13.65
N ARG A 340 -4.08 0.88 -14.66
CA ARG A 340 -4.95 -0.27 -14.98
C ARG A 340 -4.39 -1.63 -14.59
N ALA A 341 -3.10 -1.75 -14.25
CA ALA A 341 -2.52 -3.07 -13.95
C ALA A 341 -2.79 -3.52 -12.52
N CYS A 342 -2.66 -2.64 -11.52
CA CYS A 342 -2.87 -2.99 -10.09
C CYS A 342 -4.34 -3.02 -9.64
N ARG A 343 -5.32 -2.87 -10.54
CA ARG A 343 -6.76 -2.89 -10.20
C ARG A 343 -7.47 -4.17 -10.67
N ALA A 344 -6.72 -5.16 -11.13
CA ALA A 344 -7.25 -6.33 -11.85
C ALA A 344 -7.00 -7.69 -11.17
N CYS A 345 -6.51 -7.72 -9.93
CA CYS A 345 -6.42 -8.93 -9.12
C CYS A 345 -7.49 -8.92 -8.03
#